data_AF-A0A9D7ZSQ0-F1
#
_entry.id   AF-A0A9D7ZSQ0-F1
#
_cell.length_a   1.000
_cell.length_b   1.000
_cell.length_c   1.000
_cell.angle_alpha   90.00
_cell.angle_beta   90.00
_cell.angle_gamma   90.00
#
_symmetry.space_group_name_H-M   'P 1'
#
loop_
_entity.id
_entity.type
_entity.pdbx_description
1 polymer ?
#
loop_
_entity_poly.entity_id
_entity_poly.type
_entity_poly.pdbx_seq_one_letter_code
_entity_poly.pdbx_strand_id
1 'polypeptide(L)' 'MSENDLIPLLERIAGALERLAPPQSGGTDIDAANAFVWHSDGFWLEPIETVNRVDFGLLKGIDHQSGILLENTMNF' A
#
# COMPACT_ATOMS: atom_id res chain seq x y z
N MET A 1 -8.44 -44.34 -1.69
CA MET A 1 -9.26 -43.10 -1.76
C MET A 1 -9.71 -42.97 -3.20
N SER A 2 -11.01 -42.85 -3.42
CA SER A 2 -11.53 -42.57 -4.76
C SER A 2 -11.38 -41.09 -5.08
N GLU A 3 -11.33 -40.72 -6.35
CA GLU A 3 -11.29 -39.31 -6.78
C GLU A 3 -12.48 -38.50 -6.21
N ASN A 4 -13.61 -39.17 -5.98
CA ASN A 4 -14.81 -38.61 -5.36
C ASN A 4 -14.63 -38.19 -3.89
N ASP A 5 -13.66 -38.77 -3.17
CA ASP A 5 -13.39 -38.44 -1.76
C ASP A 5 -12.47 -37.22 -1.62
N LEU A 6 -11.84 -36.78 -2.72
CA LEU A 6 -10.83 -35.73 -2.71
C LEU A 6 -11.45 -34.33 -2.61
N ILE A 7 -12.55 -34.08 -3.32
CA ILE A 7 -13.22 -32.78 -3.33
C ILE A 7 -13.71 -32.37 -1.92
N PRO A 8 -14.45 -33.21 -1.17
CA PRO A 8 -14.90 -32.84 0.17
C PRO A 8 -13.75 -32.60 1.15
N LEU A 9 -12.62 -33.31 0.97
CA LEU A 9 -11.43 -33.11 1.78
C LEU A 9 -10.75 -31.77 1.49
N LEU A 10 -10.63 -31.40 0.21
CA LEU A 10 -10.08 -30.12 -0.22
C LEU A 10 -10.96 -28.94 0.26
N GLU A 11 -12.28 -29.07 0.19
CA GLU A 11 -13.22 -28.07 0.73
C GLU A 11 -13.04 -27.89 2.24
N ARG A 12 -12.87 -28.99 2.99
CA ARG A 12 -12.62 -28.92 4.43
C ARG A 12 -11.32 -28.21 4.76
N ILE A 13 -10.27 -28.44 3.96
CA ILE A 13 -8.98 -27.77 4.09
C ILE A 13 -9.13 -26.28 3.76
N ALA A 14 -9.74 -25.94 2.62
CA ALA A 14 -9.98 -24.55 2.21
C ALA A 14 -10.74 -23.78 3.29
N GLY A 15 -11.87 -24.33 3.78
CA GLY A 15 -12.63 -23.68 4.85
C GLY A 15 -11.87 -23.57 6.18
N ALA A 16 -10.96 -24.49 6.48
CA ALA A 16 -10.08 -24.36 7.65
C ALA A 16 -9.04 -23.25 7.47
N LEU A 17 -8.46 -23.12 6.28
CA LEU A 17 -7.52 -22.07 5.93
C LEU A 17 -8.19 -20.68 5.94
N GLU A 18 -9.41 -20.57 5.41
CA GLU A 18 -10.19 -19.33 5.43
C GLU A 18 -10.46 -18.83 6.86
N ARG A 19 -10.77 -19.73 7.80
CA ARG A 19 -10.96 -19.35 9.23
C ARG A 19 -9.67 -18.92 9.93
N LEU A 20 -8.51 -19.36 9.44
CA LEU A 20 -7.21 -18.99 9.98
C LEU A 20 -6.66 -17.71 9.36
N ALA A 21 -7.15 -17.33 8.18
CA ALA A 21 -6.70 -16.13 7.50
C ALA A 21 -7.09 -14.88 8.30
N PRO A 22 -6.18 -13.92 8.50
CA PRO A 22 -6.55 -12.61 9.00
C PRO A 22 -7.55 -11.93 8.03
N PRO A 23 -8.36 -10.97 8.50
CA PRO A 23 -9.16 -10.14 7.61
C PRO A 23 -8.24 -9.50 6.57
N GLN A 24 -8.67 -9.46 5.31
CA GLN A 24 -7.95 -8.68 4.30
C GLN A 24 -7.86 -7.23 4.79
N SER A 25 -6.66 -6.67 4.82
CA SER A 25 -6.48 -5.25 5.10
C SER A 25 -7.28 -4.48 4.04
N GLY A 26 -8.25 -3.69 4.49
CA GLY A 26 -9.00 -2.81 3.59
C GLY A 26 -8.01 -1.93 2.85
N GLY A 27 -8.13 -1.85 1.52
CA GLY A 27 -7.25 -1.02 0.70
C GLY A 27 -7.30 0.44 1.19
N THR A 28 -6.15 1.12 1.20
CA THR A 28 -6.13 2.53 1.58
C THR A 28 -6.70 3.39 0.45
N ASP A 29 -7.64 4.26 0.80
CA ASP A 29 -8.05 5.38 -0.05
C ASP A 29 -6.91 6.39 -0.16
N ILE A 30 -6.27 6.44 -1.33
CA ILE A 30 -5.14 7.33 -1.60
C ILE A 30 -5.56 8.80 -1.74
N ASP A 31 -6.86 9.07 -1.93
CA ASP A 31 -7.40 10.42 -2.03
C ASP A 31 -7.76 11.01 -0.66
N ALA A 32 -7.69 10.21 0.41
CA ALA A 32 -8.06 10.62 1.77
C ALA A 32 -7.07 11.64 2.39
N ALA A 33 -5.82 11.70 1.93
CA ALA A 33 -4.81 12.60 2.46
C ALA A 33 -3.71 12.94 1.43
N ASN A 34 -2.91 13.95 1.73
CA ASN A 34 -1.79 14.38 0.89
C ASN A 34 -0.45 13.71 1.24
N ALA A 35 -0.39 12.97 2.35
CA ALA A 35 0.80 12.27 2.80
C ALA A 35 0.40 11.04 3.61
N PHE A 36 1.23 10.01 3.54
CA PHE A 36 0.98 8.73 4.19
C PHE A 36 2.26 8.16 4.80
N VAL A 37 2.12 7.40 5.89
CA VAL A 37 3.17 6.51 6.38
C VAL A 37 2.91 5.11 5.85
N TRP A 38 3.93 4.50 5.24
CA TRP A 38 3.83 3.13 4.77
C TRP A 38 4.11 2.15 5.91
N HIS A 39 3.16 1.24 6.16
CA HIS A 39 3.28 0.16 7.12
C HIS A 39 3.44 -1.18 6.40
N SER A 40 4.67 -1.70 6.37
CA SER A 40 4.99 -2.97 5.69
C SER A 40 4.27 -4.18 6.28
N ASP A 41 4.06 -4.20 7.59
CA ASP A 41 3.55 -5.37 8.31
C ASP A 41 2.08 -5.66 7.97
N GLY A 42 1.31 -4.62 7.62
CA GLY A 42 -0.09 -4.70 7.22
C GLY A 42 -0.37 -4.30 5.78
N PHE A 43 0.68 -3.96 5.01
CA PHE A 43 0.61 -3.46 3.64
C PHE A 43 -0.41 -2.33 3.45
N TRP A 44 -0.37 -1.32 4.32
CA TRP A 44 -1.33 -0.21 4.28
C TRP A 44 -0.64 1.14 4.41
N LEU A 45 -1.34 2.17 3.94
CA LEU A 45 -0.94 3.56 4.00
C LEU A 45 -1.75 4.26 5.11
N GLU A 46 -1.07 4.79 6.11
CA GLU A 46 -1.69 5.58 7.18
C GLU A 46 -1.78 7.05 6.76
N PRO A 47 -2.99 7.63 6.62
CA PRO A 47 -3.13 9.03 6.23
C PRO A 47 -2.64 9.96 7.33
N ILE A 48 -1.86 10.98 6.94
CA ILE A 48 -1.41 12.05 7.84
C ILE A 48 -2.28 13.28 7.64
N GLU A 49 -3.11 13.61 8.64
CA GLU A 49 -4.04 14.75 8.59
C GLU A 49 -3.32 16.11 8.49
N THR A 50 -2.26 16.30 9.29
CA THR A 50 -1.47 17.55 9.31
C THR A 50 0.00 17.26 9.07
N VAL A 51 0.50 17.70 7.92
CA VAL A 51 1.90 17.50 7.52
C VAL A 51 2.72 18.73 7.87
N ASN A 52 3.72 18.56 8.74
CA ASN A 52 4.72 19.59 8.97
C ASN A 52 5.64 19.68 7.75
N ARG A 53 5.44 20.70 6.92
CA ARG A 53 6.23 20.96 5.71
C ARG A 53 6.57 22.44 5.59
N VAL A 54 7.65 22.73 4.88
CA VAL A 54 7.95 24.08 4.40
C VAL A 54 7.46 24.23 2.97
N ASP A 55 7.02 25.44 2.61
CA ASP A 55 6.64 25.71 1.22
C ASP A 55 7.85 25.50 0.29
N PHE A 56 7.60 24.86 -0.86
CA PHE A 56 8.65 24.52 -1.82
C PHE A 56 9.44 25.76 -2.26
N GLY A 57 8.80 26.92 -2.46
CA GLY A 57 9.46 28.16 -2.86
C GLY A 57 10.39 28.77 -1.79
N LEU A 58 10.28 28.32 -0.54
CA LEU A 58 11.17 28.71 0.54
C LEU A 58 12.46 27.89 0.59
N LEU A 59 12.48 26.72 -0.07
CA LEU A 59 13.69 25.90 -0.18
C LEU A 59 14.72 26.62 -1.06
N LYS A 60 15.98 26.64 -0.63
CA LYS A 60 17.07 27.33 -1.31
C LYS A 60 18.18 26.34 -1.68
N GLY A 61 18.77 26.53 -2.86
CA GLY A 61 19.88 25.71 -3.34
C GLY A 61 19.47 24.34 -3.91
N ILE A 62 18.18 24.12 -4.16
CA ILE A 62 17.65 22.87 -4.73
C ILE A 62 17.12 23.02 -6.16
N ASP A 63 17.22 24.21 -6.76
CA ASP A 63 16.61 24.53 -8.06
C ASP A 63 17.09 23.57 -9.17
N HIS A 64 18.38 23.25 -9.17
CA HIS A 64 18.95 22.34 -10.17
C HIS A 64 18.47 20.90 -9.99
N GLN A 65 18.53 20.37 -8.77
CA GLN A 65 18.15 19.00 -8.45
C GLN A 65 16.65 18.77 -8.64
N SER A 66 15.82 19.75 -8.24
CA SER A 66 14.37 19.69 -8.46
C SER A 66 14.01 19.75 -9.93
N GLY A 67 14.71 20.57 -10.74
CA GLY A 67 14.57 20.58 -12.18
C GLY A 67 14.88 19.22 -12.82
N ILE A 68 16.04 18.63 -12.47
CA ILE A 68 16.42 17.28 -12.94
C ILE A 68 15.38 16.23 -12.55
N LEU A 69 14.92 16.25 -11.30
CA LEU A 69 13.94 15.29 -10.82
C LEU A 69 12.63 15.39 -11.61
N LEU A 70 12.13 16.61 -11.82
CA LEU A 70 10.92 16.84 -12.59
C LEU A 70 11.09 16.38 -14.04
N GLU A 71 12.20 16.72 -14.68
CA GLU A 71 12.49 16.29 -16.05
C GLU A 71 12.51 14.76 -16.17
N ASN A 72 13.15 14.07 -15.22
CA ASN A 72 13.12 12.61 -15.18
C ASN A 72 11.71 12.08 -15.02
N THR A 73 10.94 12.58 -14.03
CA THR A 73 9.58 12.11 -13.77
C THR A 73 8.64 12.31 -14.97
N MET A 74 8.83 13.35 -15.79
CA MET A 74 8.01 13.57 -16.99
C MET A 74 8.39 12.68 -18.17
N ASN A 75 9.61 12.12 -18.17
CA ASN A 75 10.13 11.28 -19.25
C ASN A 75 9.99 9.77 -18.98
N PHE A 76 9.49 9.38 -17.79
CA PHE A 76 9.17 8.01 -17.39
C PHE A 76 7.65 7.78 -17.41
#